data_AF-A0A7X3UDD8-F1
#
_entry.id   AF-A0A7X3UDD8-F1
#
_cell.length_a   1.000
_cell.length_b   1.000
_cell.length_c   1.000
_cell.angle_alpha   90.00
_cell.angle_beta   90.00
_cell.angle_gamma   90.00
#
_symmetry.space_group_name_H-M   'P 1'
#
loop_
_entity.id
_entity.type
_entity.pdbx_description
1 polymer ?
#
loop_
_entity_poly.entity_id
_entity_poly.type
_entity_poly.pdbx_seq_one_letter_code
_entity_poly.pdbx_strand_id
1 'polypeptide(L)'
;MLIKADEYPFHQIAESFAAVHTSDKHWNDGHYICLCDMDGNVSLVSTVRLYQNTNVLDGFVCIRHEGMQYNIRVSRQLRPDFEYRVGPLRVELVEPMKAIRLVLEPNDYGISCDIVCHTVGRPYHGPLSTNRIDGWLLMERMTYEVAGRAEGW
;
A
#
# COMPACT_ATOMS: atom_id res chain seq x y z
N MET A 1 0.15 -22.17 -5.08
CA MET A 1 0.43 -21.52 -6.37
C MET A 1 1.72 -20.76 -6.18
N LEU A 2 2.72 -20.96 -7.03
CA LEU A 2 4.00 -20.25 -6.89
C LEU A 2 3.93 -18.87 -7.53
N ILE A 3 4.56 -17.89 -6.89
CA ILE A 3 4.81 -16.55 -7.43
C ILE A 3 6.31 -16.27 -7.42
N LYS A 4 6.75 -15.19 -8.08
CA LYS A 4 8.17 -14.82 -8.18
C LYS A 4 8.86 -14.71 -6.80
N ALA A 5 8.13 -14.34 -5.75
CA ALA A 5 8.66 -14.25 -4.40
C ALA A 5 9.10 -15.61 -3.83
N ASP A 6 8.55 -16.73 -4.31
CA ASP A 6 8.88 -18.08 -3.83
C ASP A 6 10.30 -18.54 -4.20
N GLU A 7 10.98 -17.85 -5.11
CA GLU A 7 12.40 -18.09 -5.40
C GLU A 7 13.31 -17.66 -4.23
N TYR A 8 12.86 -16.74 -3.39
CA TYR A 8 13.62 -16.24 -2.24
C TYR A 8 13.33 -17.07 -0.99
N PRO A 9 14.35 -17.37 -0.15
CA PRO A 9 14.20 -18.24 1.03
C PRO A 9 13.67 -17.47 2.25
N PHE A 10 12.54 -16.77 2.10
CA PHE A 10 11.97 -15.91 3.15
C PHE A 10 10.56 -16.36 3.61
N HIS A 11 10.14 -17.57 3.24
CA HIS A 11 8.83 -18.12 3.63
C HIS A 11 8.66 -18.09 5.17
N GLN A 12 7.52 -17.55 5.63
CA GLN A 12 7.21 -17.43 7.05
C GLN A 12 6.34 -18.59 7.58
N ILE A 13 5.75 -19.37 6.68
CA ILE A 13 4.89 -20.53 6.95
C ILE A 13 5.24 -21.65 5.97
N ALA A 14 4.78 -22.87 6.24
CA ALA A 14 4.97 -24.04 5.37
C ALA A 14 4.06 -24.02 4.12
N GLU A 15 4.00 -22.87 3.42
CA GLU A 15 3.18 -22.60 2.24
C GLU A 15 3.90 -21.60 1.32
N SER A 16 3.43 -21.48 0.07
CA SER A 16 3.92 -20.45 -0.88
C SER A 16 3.55 -19.02 -0.45
N PHE A 17 4.24 -18.00 -0.97
CA PHE A 17 3.90 -16.58 -0.73
C PHE A 17 2.51 -16.16 -1.26
N ALA A 18 1.82 -17.02 -1.99
CA ALA A 18 0.42 -16.82 -2.37
C ALA A 18 -0.60 -17.11 -1.25
N ALA A 19 -0.13 -17.57 -0.08
CA ALA A 19 -0.95 -17.91 1.09
C ALA A 19 -0.48 -17.16 2.35
N VAL A 20 -1.37 -17.09 3.35
CA VAL A 20 -1.12 -16.46 4.66
C VAL A 20 -1.55 -17.40 5.76
N HIS A 21 -1.02 -17.21 6.98
CA HIS A 21 -1.17 -18.18 8.07
C HIS A 21 -2.62 -18.35 8.59
N THR A 22 -3.47 -17.36 8.32
CA THR A 22 -4.85 -17.27 8.83
C THR A 22 -5.86 -17.35 7.70
N SER A 23 -7.03 -17.91 7.98
CA SER A 23 -8.17 -17.91 7.07
C SER A 23 -9.05 -16.65 7.18
N ASP A 24 -8.70 -15.69 8.05
CA ASP A 24 -9.48 -14.45 8.19
C ASP A 24 -9.53 -13.67 6.87
N LYS A 25 -10.75 -13.46 6.38
CA LYS A 25 -11.00 -12.72 5.13
C LYS A 25 -10.53 -11.27 5.18
N HIS A 26 -10.35 -10.70 6.37
CA HIS A 26 -9.88 -9.33 6.56
C HIS A 26 -8.35 -9.23 6.59
N TRP A 27 -7.61 -10.34 6.53
CA TRP A 27 -6.15 -10.27 6.42
C TRP A 27 -5.75 -9.49 5.18
N ASN A 28 -4.86 -8.51 5.35
CA ASN A 28 -4.41 -7.65 4.27
C ASN A 28 -3.03 -7.05 4.58
N ASP A 29 -2.34 -6.66 3.51
CA ASP A 29 -1.00 -6.05 3.58
C ASP A 29 -0.82 -5.00 2.47
N GLY A 30 -0.03 -3.98 2.75
CA GLY A 30 0.36 -3.04 1.72
C GLY A 30 0.74 -1.66 2.18
N HIS A 31 0.96 -0.78 1.20
CA HIS A 31 1.55 0.53 1.39
C HIS A 31 0.49 1.58 1.65
N TYR A 32 0.77 2.45 2.63
CA TYR A 32 -0.02 3.64 2.93
C TYR A 32 0.92 4.85 2.83
N ILE A 33 0.65 5.75 1.90
CA ILE A 33 1.52 6.88 1.55
C ILE A 33 0.76 8.16 1.87
N CYS A 34 1.39 9.03 2.66
CA CYS A 34 0.86 10.35 3.00
C CYS A 34 1.87 11.41 2.60
N LEU A 35 1.41 12.40 1.83
CA LEU A 35 2.21 13.52 1.35
C LEU A 35 1.45 14.81 1.65
N CYS A 36 2.21 15.86 1.96
CA CYS A 36 1.72 17.23 1.95
C CYS A 36 2.82 18.16 1.44
N ASP A 37 2.41 19.30 0.87
CA ASP A 37 3.32 20.39 0.64
C ASP A 37 3.67 21.09 1.96
N MET A 38 4.76 21.86 1.94
CA MET A 38 5.23 22.58 3.14
C MET A 38 4.27 23.67 3.60
N ASP A 39 3.45 24.19 2.68
CA ASP A 39 2.52 25.29 2.93
C ASP A 39 1.11 24.79 3.31
N GLY A 40 0.84 23.48 3.23
CA GLY A 40 -0.45 22.87 3.56
C GLY A 40 -1.57 23.13 2.56
N ASN A 41 -1.24 23.56 1.34
CA ASN A 41 -2.21 23.78 0.26
C ASN A 41 -2.64 22.48 -0.42
N VAL A 42 -1.76 21.47 -0.42
CA VAL A 42 -2.01 20.17 -1.05
C VAL A 42 -1.67 19.05 -0.09
N SER A 43 -2.57 18.07 0.00
CA SER A 43 -2.26 16.80 0.66
C SER A 43 -2.75 15.63 -0.19
N LEU A 44 -1.93 14.58 -0.26
CA LEU A 44 -2.25 13.35 -0.95
C LEU A 44 -2.15 12.18 0.03
N VAL A 45 -3.15 11.31 0.01
CA VAL A 45 -3.12 10.01 0.68
C VAL A 45 -3.39 8.95 -0.36
N SER A 46 -2.57 7.91 -0.40
CA SER A 46 -2.74 6.79 -1.32
C SER A 46 -2.48 5.46 -0.63
N THR A 47 -3.16 4.42 -1.11
CA THR A 47 -2.88 3.05 -0.71
C THR A 47 -2.94 2.14 -1.93
N VAL A 48 -2.11 1.10 -1.91
CA VAL A 48 -2.32 -0.14 -2.67
C VAL A 48 -2.24 -1.26 -1.65
N ARG A 49 -3.24 -2.13 -1.61
CA ARG A 49 -3.41 -3.12 -0.54
C ARG A 49 -4.01 -4.40 -1.09
N LEU A 50 -3.37 -5.51 -0.77
CA LEU A 50 -3.81 -6.84 -1.17
C LEU A 50 -4.61 -7.48 -0.04
N TYR A 51 -5.62 -8.25 -0.42
CA TYR A 51 -6.45 -9.08 0.43
C TYR A 51 -6.41 -10.51 -0.13
N GLN A 52 -5.49 -11.34 0.37
CA GLN A 52 -5.16 -12.65 -0.20
C GLN A 52 -6.35 -13.58 -0.11
N ASN A 53 -7.01 -13.61 1.05
CA ASN A 53 -8.07 -14.56 1.34
C ASN A 53 -9.37 -14.25 0.58
N THR A 54 -9.57 -13.00 0.16
CA THR A 54 -10.71 -12.58 -0.68
C THR A 54 -10.36 -12.40 -2.16
N ASN A 55 -9.08 -12.55 -2.51
CA ASN A 55 -8.58 -12.42 -3.88
C ASN A 55 -8.75 -11.03 -4.50
N VAL A 56 -8.54 -9.98 -3.69
CA VAL A 56 -8.71 -8.58 -4.10
C VAL A 56 -7.39 -7.82 -3.98
N LEU A 57 -7.12 -6.95 -4.95
CA LEU A 57 -6.11 -5.91 -4.85
C LEU A 57 -6.83 -4.57 -5.04
N ASP A 58 -6.84 -3.75 -4.00
CA ASP A 58 -7.48 -2.44 -3.98
C ASP A 58 -6.45 -1.33 -3.92
N GLY A 59 -6.86 -0.17 -4.39
CA GLY A 59 -6.11 1.05 -4.14
C GLY A 59 -6.97 2.29 -4.23
N PHE A 60 -6.44 3.39 -3.72
CA PHE A 60 -7.06 4.69 -3.84
C PHE A 60 -6.01 5.80 -3.89
N VAL A 61 -6.41 6.93 -4.45
CA VAL A 61 -5.71 8.21 -4.33
C VAL A 61 -6.73 9.25 -3.89
N CYS A 62 -6.46 9.86 -2.74
CA CYS A 62 -7.25 10.96 -2.19
C CYS A 62 -6.37 12.22 -2.20
N ILE A 63 -6.79 13.26 -2.92
CA ILE A 63 -6.06 14.52 -3.01
C ILE A 63 -6.96 15.63 -2.47
N ARG A 64 -6.42 16.45 -1.57
CA ARG A 64 -7.01 17.72 -1.17
C ARG A 64 -6.25 18.85 -1.86
N HIS A 65 -6.96 19.70 -2.58
CA HIS A 65 -6.41 20.88 -3.24
C HIS A 65 -7.50 21.97 -3.32
N GLU A 66 -7.14 23.23 -3.08
CA GLU A 66 -8.06 24.38 -3.15
C GLU A 66 -9.37 24.19 -2.35
N GLY A 67 -9.27 23.57 -1.18
CA GLY A 67 -10.44 23.32 -0.31
C GLY A 67 -11.37 22.20 -0.77
N MET A 68 -11.08 21.52 -1.88
CA MET A 68 -11.82 20.36 -2.37
C MET A 68 -11.04 19.06 -2.20
N GLN A 69 -11.76 17.95 -2.06
CA GLN A 69 -11.18 16.60 -2.02
C GLN A 69 -11.63 15.79 -3.23
N TYR A 70 -10.65 15.21 -3.92
CA TYR A 70 -10.83 14.33 -5.05
C TYR A 70 -10.42 12.91 -4.66
N ASN A 71 -11.19 11.92 -5.10
CA ASN A 71 -10.98 10.53 -4.73
C ASN A 71 -11.05 9.64 -5.97
N ILE A 72 -9.96 8.93 -6.26
CA ILE A 72 -9.96 7.82 -7.21
C ILE A 72 -9.88 6.54 -6.39
N ARG A 73 -10.75 5.59 -6.73
CA ARG A 73 -10.77 4.25 -6.13
C ARG A 73 -10.70 3.23 -7.25
N VAL A 74 -9.85 2.23 -7.07
CA VAL A 74 -9.60 1.18 -8.04
C VAL A 74 -9.59 -0.16 -7.34
N SER A 75 -10.06 -1.19 -8.03
CA SER A 75 -10.10 -2.56 -7.51
C SER A 75 -9.91 -3.54 -8.66
N ARG A 76 -9.24 -4.66 -8.40
CA ARG A 76 -9.20 -5.80 -9.31
C ARG A 76 -9.06 -7.11 -8.54
N GLN A 77 -9.27 -8.22 -9.26
CA GLN A 77 -8.88 -9.52 -8.76
C GLN A 77 -7.35 -9.60 -8.59
N LEU A 78 -6.88 -10.07 -7.42
CA LEU A 78 -5.44 -10.21 -7.13
C LEU A 78 -4.79 -11.30 -8.00
N ARG A 79 -5.44 -12.45 -8.16
CA ARG A 79 -4.94 -13.58 -8.95
C ARG A 79 -5.34 -13.48 -10.43
N PRO A 80 -4.55 -14.05 -11.35
CA PRO A 80 -3.32 -14.82 -11.13
C PRO A 80 -2.06 -13.97 -10.93
N ASP A 81 -2.16 -12.66 -11.18
CA ASP A 81 -1.01 -11.76 -11.22
C ASP A 81 -0.84 -10.90 -9.97
N PHE A 82 0.17 -11.23 -9.17
CA PHE A 82 0.56 -10.54 -7.93
C PHE A 82 1.28 -9.21 -8.17
N GLU A 83 1.28 -8.67 -9.39
CA GLU A 83 1.77 -7.32 -9.67
C GLU A 83 1.07 -6.26 -8.83
N TYR A 84 1.85 -5.32 -8.31
CA TYR A 84 1.38 -4.29 -7.38
C TYR A 84 0.77 -3.07 -8.08
N ARG A 85 -0.13 -3.36 -9.03
CA ARG A 85 -0.82 -2.44 -9.92
C ARG A 85 -2.32 -2.74 -9.93
N VAL A 86 -3.15 -1.71 -9.84
CA VAL A 86 -4.63 -1.78 -9.88
C VAL A 86 -5.13 -0.76 -10.91
N GLY A 87 -5.37 -1.22 -12.13
CA GLY A 87 -5.69 -0.32 -13.25
C GLY A 87 -4.57 0.72 -13.45
N PRO A 88 -4.88 2.03 -13.44
CA PRO A 88 -3.89 3.09 -13.64
C PRO A 88 -3.00 3.35 -12.41
N LEU A 89 -3.36 2.83 -11.24
CA LEU A 89 -2.65 3.06 -9.98
C LEU A 89 -1.64 1.95 -9.71
N ARG A 90 -0.42 2.29 -9.29
CA ARG A 90 0.56 1.31 -8.81
C ARG A 90 1.54 1.92 -7.82
N VAL A 91 2.17 1.04 -7.04
CA VAL A 91 3.34 1.39 -6.22
C VAL A 91 4.52 0.53 -6.67
N GLU A 92 5.63 1.17 -7.01
CA GLU A 92 6.88 0.53 -7.39
C GLU A 92 7.88 0.63 -6.24
N LEU A 93 8.52 -0.50 -5.89
CA LEU A 93 9.63 -0.53 -4.95
C LEU A 93 10.91 -0.20 -5.71
N VAL A 94 11.29 1.09 -5.75
CA VAL A 94 12.48 1.56 -6.49
C VAL A 94 13.75 1.02 -5.83
N GLU A 95 13.87 1.23 -4.52
CA GLU A 95 14.91 0.63 -3.69
C GLU A 95 14.32 0.32 -2.31
N PRO A 96 14.20 -0.96 -1.90
CA PRO A 96 13.55 -1.34 -0.66
C PRO A 96 14.06 -0.55 0.55
N MET A 97 13.13 -0.02 1.35
CA MET A 97 13.40 0.86 2.51
C MET A 97 14.12 2.18 2.22
N LYS A 98 14.39 2.52 0.96
CA LYS A 98 15.00 3.81 0.58
C LYS A 98 14.10 4.66 -0.30
N ALA A 99 13.48 4.07 -1.32
CA ALA A 99 12.61 4.80 -2.22
C ALA A 99 11.46 3.91 -2.72
N ILE A 100 10.25 4.48 -2.72
CA ILE A 100 9.07 3.92 -3.39
C ILE A 100 8.51 4.96 -4.35
N ARG A 101 7.88 4.51 -5.43
CA ARG A 101 7.27 5.39 -6.43
C ARG A 101 5.78 5.11 -6.53
N LEU A 102 4.97 6.15 -6.35
CA LEU A 102 3.53 6.12 -6.55
C LEU A 102 3.22 6.64 -7.95
N VAL A 103 2.51 5.86 -8.75
CA VAL A 103 2.08 6.28 -10.08
C VAL A 103 0.58 6.12 -10.22
N LEU A 104 -0.07 7.18 -10.69
CA LEU A 104 -1.43 7.16 -11.22
C LEU A 104 -1.36 7.61 -12.68
N GLU A 105 -1.53 6.68 -13.61
CA GLU A 105 -1.50 6.96 -15.05
C GLU A 105 -2.67 7.85 -15.48
N PRO A 106 -2.54 8.57 -16.62
CA PRO A 106 -3.65 9.28 -17.24
C PRO A 106 -4.89 8.39 -17.35
N ASN A 107 -6.03 8.95 -16.97
CA ASN A 107 -7.30 8.25 -16.91
C ASN A 107 -8.45 9.23 -17.16
N ASP A 108 -9.66 8.69 -17.29
CA ASP A 108 -10.86 9.44 -17.66
C ASP A 108 -11.29 10.50 -16.63
N TYR A 109 -10.68 10.51 -15.44
CA TYR A 109 -10.99 11.43 -14.35
C TYR A 109 -10.05 12.64 -14.27
N GLY A 110 -9.05 12.74 -15.15
CA GLY A 110 -8.18 13.91 -15.27
C GLY A 110 -7.21 14.13 -14.12
N ILE A 111 -6.97 13.12 -13.29
CA ILE A 111 -5.99 13.15 -12.19
C ILE A 111 -4.92 12.12 -12.48
N SER A 112 -3.66 12.53 -12.48
CA SER A 112 -2.50 11.65 -12.63
C SER A 112 -1.36 12.15 -11.76
N CYS A 113 -0.46 11.25 -11.35
CA CYS A 113 0.75 11.62 -10.62
C CYS A 113 1.86 10.62 -10.89
N ASP A 114 3.10 11.07 -10.70
CA ASP A 114 4.31 10.28 -10.76
C ASP A 114 5.28 10.82 -9.69
N ILE A 115 5.22 10.21 -8.51
CA ILE A 115 5.85 10.73 -7.31
C ILE A 115 6.79 9.69 -6.71
N VAL A 116 8.05 10.06 -6.52
CA VAL A 116 9.04 9.26 -5.80
C VAL A 116 9.12 9.75 -4.35
N CYS A 117 8.86 8.84 -3.42
CA CYS A 117 8.97 9.06 -1.98
C CYS A 117 10.30 8.50 -1.47
N HIS A 118 11.19 9.40 -1.05
CA HIS A 118 12.52 9.09 -0.51
C HIS A 118 12.51 9.03 1.01
N THR A 119 13.12 7.97 1.54
CA THR A 119 13.30 7.75 2.97
C THR A 119 14.32 8.72 3.54
N VAL A 120 13.98 9.41 4.63
CA VAL A 120 14.90 10.22 5.42
C VAL A 120 15.00 9.64 6.82
N GLY A 121 16.19 9.15 7.16
CA GLY A 121 16.46 8.52 8.46
C GLY A 121 16.22 7.01 8.46
N ARG A 122 16.11 6.44 9.66
CA ARG A 122 15.96 4.99 9.86
C ARG A 122 14.47 4.63 9.86
N PRO A 123 14.04 3.61 9.10
CA PRO A 123 12.70 3.05 9.23
C PRO A 123 12.39 2.67 10.68
N TYR A 124 11.27 3.16 11.20
CA TYR A 124 10.80 2.83 12.52
C TYR A 124 9.93 1.58 12.43
N HIS A 125 10.32 0.52 13.14
CA HIS A 125 9.49 -0.67 13.26
C HIS A 125 8.56 -0.50 14.48
N GLY A 126 7.27 -0.35 14.21
CA GLY A 126 6.25 -0.19 15.25
C GLY A 126 5.99 -1.50 16.00
N PRO A 127 5.49 -1.44 17.25
CA PRO A 127 5.11 -2.62 18.00
C PRO A 127 3.89 -3.31 17.38
N LEU A 128 3.72 -4.60 17.66
CA LEU A 128 2.46 -5.29 17.41
C LEU A 128 1.34 -4.64 18.23
N SER A 129 0.30 -4.17 17.55
CA SER A 129 -0.91 -3.67 18.17
C SER A 129 -2.00 -4.73 18.08
N THR A 130 -2.48 -5.21 19.23
CA THR A 130 -3.59 -6.16 19.32
C THR A 130 -4.71 -5.51 20.11
N ASN A 131 -5.91 -5.42 19.52
CA ASN A 131 -7.09 -4.84 20.14
C ASN A 131 -8.22 -5.87 20.15
N ARG A 132 -8.84 -6.08 21.31
CA ARG A 132 -10.00 -6.94 21.49
C ARG A 132 -11.15 -6.19 22.14
N ILE A 133 -12.36 -6.45 21.66
CA ILE A 133 -13.61 -5.94 22.24
C ILE A 133 -14.47 -7.15 22.58
N ASP A 134 -14.92 -7.26 23.84
CA ASP A 134 -15.79 -8.34 24.32
C ASP A 134 -15.32 -9.76 23.94
N GLY A 135 -14.00 -9.97 23.96
CA GLY A 135 -13.39 -11.26 23.61
C GLY A 135 -13.23 -11.51 22.11
N TRP A 136 -13.62 -10.59 21.23
CA TRP A 136 -13.39 -10.65 19.78
C TRP A 136 -12.10 -9.93 19.41
N LEU A 137 -11.29 -10.53 18.53
CA LEU A 137 -10.13 -9.84 17.94
C LEU A 137 -10.64 -8.81 16.93
N LEU A 138 -10.51 -7.52 17.26
CA LEU A 138 -10.90 -6.43 16.36
C LEU A 138 -9.76 -6.10 15.39
N MET A 139 -8.54 -6.05 15.90
CA MET A 139 -7.37 -5.65 15.12
C MET A 139 -6.15 -6.37 15.66
N GLU A 140 -5.36 -6.90 14.75
CA GLU A 140 -3.95 -7.18 14.97
C GLU A 140 -3.18 -6.51 13.83
N ARG A 141 -2.34 -5.53 14.16
CA ARG A 141 -1.66 -4.67 13.19
C ARG A 141 -0.22 -4.45 13.60
N MET A 142 0.66 -4.50 12.61
CA MET A 142 2.04 -4.04 12.72
C MET A 142 2.34 -3.18 11.50
N THR A 143 3.13 -2.13 11.69
CA THR A 143 3.64 -1.28 10.61
C THR A 143 5.10 -0.98 10.83
N TYR A 144 5.83 -0.80 9.74
CA TYR A 144 7.01 0.04 9.77
C TYR A 144 6.66 1.38 9.13
N GLU A 145 7.27 2.43 9.63
CA GLU A 145 7.00 3.80 9.22
C GLU A 145 8.29 4.48 8.80
N VAL A 146 8.15 5.32 7.79
CA VAL A 146 9.26 6.08 7.23
C VAL A 146 8.79 7.50 7.00
N ALA A 147 9.53 8.46 7.54
CA ALA A 147 9.40 9.86 7.19
C ALA A 147 10.39 10.20 6.08
N GLY A 148 10.06 11.16 5.24
CA GLY A 148 10.77 11.34 3.99
C GLY A 148 10.53 12.66 3.29
N ARG A 149 11.03 12.72 2.06
CA ARG A 149 10.72 13.77 1.10
C ARG A 149 10.12 13.13 -0.14
N ALA A 150 9.30 13.87 -0.85
CA ALA A 150 8.77 13.45 -2.13
C ALA A 150 9.19 14.43 -3.23
N GLU A 151 9.38 13.91 -4.42
CA GLU A 151 9.62 14.67 -5.65
C GLU A 151 8.82 14.05 -6.79
N GLY A 152 8.56 14.84 -7.82
CA GLY A 152 7.72 14.43 -8.95
C GLY A 152 6.61 15.43 -9.22
N TRP A 153 5.54 14.96 -9.86
CA TRP A 153 4.39 15.75 -10.25
C TRP A 153 3.07 15.03 -9.98
#